data_AF-A0A1T1H462-F1
#
_entry.id   AF-A0A1T1H462-F1
#
_cell.length_a   1.000
_cell.length_b   1.000
_cell.length_c   1.000
_cell.angle_alpha   90.00
_cell.angle_beta   90.00
_cell.angle_gamma   90.00
#
_symmetry.space_group_name_H-M   'P 1'
#
loop_
_entity.id
_entity.type
_entity.pdbx_description
1 polymer ?
#
loop_
_entity_poly.entity_id
_entity_poly.type
_entity_poly.pdbx_seq_one_letter_code
_entity_poly.pdbx_strand_id
1 'polypeptide(L)'
;MKTRDCNKKVKNMFPEYRDLVTQLRDENPHFARIFEEHDELDREIIQLELDPVNHHNTDIETIKRKKLKLKDEIYRLLKSNENDDFS
;
A
#
# COMPACT_ATOMS: atom_id res chain seq x y z
N MET A 1 -3.67 -15.99 -6.37
CA MET A 1 -4.64 -14.90 -6.15
C MET A 1 -4.69 -14.56 -4.65
N LYS A 2 -3.92 -13.55 -4.22
CA LYS A 2 -3.92 -13.03 -2.83
C LYS A 2 -4.22 -11.53 -2.90
N THR A 3 -5.48 -11.18 -3.16
CA THR A 3 -5.94 -9.78 -3.31
C THR A 3 -6.83 -9.32 -2.14
N ARG A 4 -7.16 -10.23 -1.21
CA ARG A 4 -8.09 -9.97 -0.09
C ARG A 4 -7.41 -9.31 1.11
N ASP A 5 -6.16 -9.66 1.39
CA ASP A 5 -5.44 -9.20 2.59
C ASP A 5 -4.96 -7.74 2.44
N CYS A 6 -4.51 -7.37 1.24
CA CYS A 6 -4.02 -6.04 0.90
C CYS A 6 -5.12 -4.97 1.02
N ASN A 7 -6.34 -5.32 0.58
CA ASN A 7 -7.50 -4.43 0.64
C ASN A 7 -7.97 -4.22 2.09
N LYS A 8 -7.85 -5.23 2.96
CA LYS A 8 -8.30 -5.15 4.36
C LYS A 8 -7.47 -4.16 5.19
N LYS A 9 -6.15 -4.11 4.97
CA LYS A 9 -5.22 -3.18 5.65
C LYS A 9 -5.51 -1.71 5.30
N VAL A 10 -5.66 -1.40 4.01
CA VAL A 10 -5.96 -0.02 3.56
C VAL A 10 -7.36 0.41 3.96
N LYS A 11 -8.36 -0.48 3.82
CA LYS A 11 -9.73 -0.25 4.29
C LYS A 11 -9.87 -0.03 5.81
N ASN A 12 -8.87 -0.41 6.60
CA ASN A 12 -8.87 -0.20 8.05
C ASN A 12 -8.07 1.05 8.48
N MET A 13 -7.18 1.54 7.60
CA MET A 13 -6.45 2.80 7.83
C MET A 13 -7.23 4.02 7.35
N PHE A 14 -8.11 3.85 6.37
CA PHE A 14 -8.87 4.92 5.75
C PHE A 14 -10.34 4.51 5.61
N PRO A 15 -11.11 4.49 6.71
CA PRO A 15 -12.52 4.10 6.69
C PRO A 15 -13.36 5.04 5.81
N GLU A 16 -13.06 6.34 5.85
CA GLU A 16 -13.75 7.38 5.06
C GLU A 16 -13.48 7.26 3.56
N TYR A 17 -12.33 6.72 3.16
CA TYR A 17 -11.97 6.54 1.77
C TYR A 17 -12.21 5.12 1.25
N ARG A 18 -12.98 4.28 1.95
CA ARG A 18 -13.19 2.88 1.55
C ARG A 18 -13.79 2.71 0.15
N ASP A 19 -14.79 3.53 -0.17
CA ASP A 19 -15.43 3.54 -1.48
C ASP A 19 -14.48 4.11 -2.53
N LEU A 20 -13.84 5.25 -2.22
CA LEU A 20 -12.84 5.89 -3.06
C LEU A 20 -11.67 4.95 -3.41
N VAL A 21 -11.15 4.19 -2.43
CA VAL A 21 -10.10 3.18 -2.61
C VAL A 21 -10.55 2.06 -3.54
N THR A 22 -11.81 1.63 -3.42
CA THR A 22 -12.35 0.55 -4.26
C THR A 22 -12.51 1.04 -5.71
N GLN A 23 -13.02 2.26 -5.86
CA GLN A 23 -13.20 2.93 -7.15
C GLN A 23 -11.85 3.26 -7.82
N LEU A 24 -10.91 3.87 -7.09
CA LEU A 24 -9.57 4.19 -7.59
C LEU A 24 -8.77 2.95 -7.99
N ARG A 25 -8.98 1.81 -7.34
CA ARG A 25 -8.32 0.58 -7.77
C ARG A 25 -8.80 0.12 -9.16
N ASP A 26 -10.06 0.40 -9.51
CA ASP A 26 -10.66 0.03 -10.79
C ASP A 26 -10.38 1.09 -11.87
N GLU A 27 -10.53 2.36 -11.51
CA GLU A 27 -10.33 3.50 -12.42
C GLU A 27 -8.86 3.89 -12.60
N ASN A 28 -8.01 3.67 -11.58
CA ASN A 28 -6.63 4.15 -11.59
C ASN A 28 -5.61 3.00 -11.60
N PRO A 29 -5.00 2.68 -12.76
CA PRO A 29 -4.01 1.62 -12.87
C PRO A 29 -2.71 1.93 -12.10
N HIS A 30 -2.43 3.19 -11.76
CA HIS A 30 -1.33 3.51 -10.85
C HIS A 30 -1.59 2.98 -9.44
N PHE A 31 -2.83 3.08 -8.97
CA PHE A 31 -3.21 2.57 -7.66
C PHE A 31 -3.04 1.05 -7.60
N ALA A 32 -3.44 0.33 -8.66
CA ALA A 32 -3.21 -1.12 -8.77
C ALA A 32 -1.72 -1.49 -8.64
N ARG A 33 -0.83 -0.77 -9.35
CA ARG A 33 0.62 -0.99 -9.29
C ARG A 33 1.22 -0.74 -7.91
N ILE A 34 0.84 0.37 -7.26
CA ILE A 34 1.32 0.71 -5.91
C ILE A 34 0.88 -0.37 -4.90
N PHE A 35 -0.31 -0.94 -5.09
CA PHE A 35 -0.81 -2.05 -4.26
C PHE A 35 -0.05 -3.35 -4.48
N GLU A 36 0.28 -3.70 -5.71
CA GLU A 36 1.10 -4.87 -6.02
C GLU A 36 2.48 -4.73 -5.37
N GLU A 37 3.13 -3.57 -5.53
CA GLU A 37 4.43 -3.31 -4.93
C GLU A 37 4.36 -3.32 -3.39
N HIS A 38 3.26 -2.83 -2.80
CA HIS A 38 3.05 -2.93 -1.36
C HIS A 38 2.91 -4.39 -0.89
N ASP A 39 2.23 -5.27 -1.66
CA ASP A 39 2.10 -6.69 -1.32
C ASP A 39 3.45 -7.42 -1.40
N GLU A 40 4.25 -7.11 -2.41
CA GLU A 40 5.62 -7.63 -2.53
C GLU A 40 6.47 -7.22 -1.33
N LEU A 41 6.43 -5.94 -0.94
CA LEU A 41 7.15 -5.46 0.24
C LEU A 41 6.63 -6.06 1.55
N ASP A 42 5.31 -6.29 1.70
CA ASP A 42 4.75 -6.96 2.89
C ASP A 42 5.22 -8.41 2.97
N ARG A 43 5.25 -9.13 1.84
CA ARG A 43 5.80 -10.50 1.77
C ARG A 43 7.29 -10.53 2.08
N GLU A 44 8.04 -9.57 1.55
CA GLU A 44 9.46 -9.47 1.80
C GLU A 44 9.72 -9.17 3.29
N ILE A 45 8.97 -8.25 3.92
CA ILE A 45 9.02 -8.06 5.40
C ILE A 45 8.77 -9.38 6.12
N ILE A 46 7.73 -10.13 5.76
CA ILE A 46 7.41 -11.39 6.43
C ILE A 46 8.54 -12.41 6.26
N GLN A 47 9.11 -12.53 5.05
CA GLN A 47 10.25 -13.42 4.82
C GLN A 47 11.48 -12.99 5.64
N LEU A 48 11.73 -11.69 5.74
CA LEU A 48 12.84 -11.13 6.51
C LEU A 48 12.63 -11.29 8.03
N GLU A 49 11.40 -11.15 8.50
CA GLU A 49 11.04 -11.38 9.91
C GLU A 49 11.10 -12.87 10.28
N LEU A 50 10.86 -13.77 9.32
CA LEU A 50 11.03 -15.22 9.49
C LEU A 50 12.50 -15.64 9.52
N ASP A 51 13.39 -14.94 8.81
CA ASP A 51 14.82 -15.25 8.73
C ASP A 51 15.72 -14.05 9.14
N PRO A 52 15.62 -13.57 10.39
CA PRO A 52 16.31 -12.35 10.86
C PRO A 52 17.82 -12.55 11.04
N VAL A 53 18.31 -13.79 10.98
CA VAL A 53 19.72 -14.12 11.15
C VAL A 53 20.50 -13.98 9.84
N ASN A 54 19.83 -14.16 8.69
CA ASN A 54 20.48 -14.19 7.38
C ASN A 54 20.38 -12.85 6.63
N HIS A 55 19.43 -12.00 7.04
CA HIS A 55 19.27 -10.67 6.44
C HIS A 55 19.79 -9.55 7.35
N HIS A 56 20.52 -8.62 6.75
CA HIS A 56 20.91 -7.39 7.40
C HIS A 56 19.64 -6.58 7.76
N ASN A 57 19.54 -6.12 9.01
CA ASN A 57 18.45 -5.25 9.49
C ASN A 57 18.18 -4.04 8.57
N THR A 58 19.18 -3.65 7.77
CA THR A 58 19.13 -2.61 6.74
C THR A 58 18.06 -2.86 5.66
N ASP A 59 17.83 -4.11 5.27
CA ASP A 59 16.82 -4.44 4.25
C ASP A 59 15.40 -4.28 4.81
N ILE A 60 15.16 -4.73 6.05
CA ILE A 60 13.89 -4.55 6.75
C ILE A 60 13.57 -3.06 6.90
N GLU A 61 14.55 -2.24 7.31
CA GLU A 61 14.34 -0.80 7.46
C GLU A 61 14.04 -0.12 6.11
N THR A 62 14.76 -0.53 5.05
CA THR A 62 14.53 -0.01 3.69
C THR A 62 13.13 -0.35 3.19
N ILE A 63 12.67 -1.58 3.41
CA ILE A 63 11.35 -2.02 2.98
C ILE A 63 10.26 -1.35 3.79
N LYS A 64 10.43 -1.19 5.12
CA LYS A 64 9.51 -0.39 5.94
C LYS A 64 9.41 1.05 5.42
N ARG A 65 10.53 1.68 5.03
CA ARG A 65 10.53 3.02 4.42
C ARG A 65 9.80 3.04 3.08
N LYS A 66 10.04 2.05 2.20
CA LYS A 66 9.32 1.94 0.92
C LYS A 66 7.81 1.77 1.13
N LYS A 67 7.41 0.92 2.06
CA LYS A 67 6.01 0.69 2.42
C LYS A 67 5.32 1.96 2.94
N LEU A 68 6.04 2.78 3.72
CA LEU A 68 5.56 4.09 4.13
C LEU A 68 5.36 5.03 2.93
N LYS A 69 6.30 5.06 1.99
CA LYS A 69 6.16 5.85 0.75
C LYS A 69 4.95 5.44 -0.07
N LEU A 70 4.74 4.14 -0.30
CA LEU A 70 3.58 3.64 -1.04
C LEU A 70 2.26 4.05 -0.36
N LYS A 71 2.21 4.04 0.98
CA LYS A 71 1.06 4.54 1.73
C LYS A 71 0.85 6.05 1.53
N ASP A 72 1.92 6.84 1.53
CA ASP A 72 1.85 8.28 1.26
C ASP A 72 1.34 8.56 -0.16
N GLU A 73 1.77 7.75 -1.12
CA GLU A 73 1.37 7.84 -2.53
C GLU A 73 -0.11 7.46 -2.72
N ILE A 74 -0.57 6.40 -2.04
CA ILE A 74 -1.99 6.05 -1.93
C ILE A 74 -2.78 7.23 -1.35
N TYR A 75 -2.30 7.84 -0.27
CA TYR A 75 -2.99 8.96 0.38
C TYR A 75 -3.04 10.20 -0.52
N ARG A 76 -1.97 10.51 -1.26
CA ARG A 76 -1.97 11.57 -2.27
C ARG A 76 -2.99 11.33 -3.36
N LEU A 77 -3.05 10.12 -3.90
CA LEU A 77 -4.03 9.77 -4.93
C LEU A 77 -5.47 9.93 -4.41
N LEU A 78 -5.75 9.45 -3.20
CA LEU A 78 -7.06 9.62 -2.55
C LEU A 78 -7.42 11.10 -2.39
N LYS A 79 -6.49 11.90 -1.85
CA LYS A 79 -6.71 13.33 -1.62
C LYS A 79 -6.84 14.14 -2.92
N SER A 80 -6.07 13.79 -3.95
CA SER A 80 -6.16 14.42 -5.27
C SER A 80 -7.53 14.16 -5.90
N ASN A 81 -8.08 12.95 -5.77
CA ASN A 81 -9.42 12.65 -6.29
C ASN A 81 -10.54 13.30 -5.46
N GLU A 82 -10.35 13.43 -4.15
CA GLU A 82 -11.27 14.19 -3.28
C GLU A 82 -11.29 15.70 -3.63
N ASN A 83 -10.13 16.29 -3.96
CA ASN A 83 -10.03 17.73 -4.24
C ASN A 83 -10.49 18.13 -5.65
N ASP A 84 -10.53 17.21 -6.61
CA ASP A 84 -10.94 17.50 -8.00
C ASP A 84 -12.46 17.71 -8.14
N ASP A 85 -13.27 17.25 -7.17
CA ASP A 85 -14.74 17.42 -7.16
C ASP A 85 -15.19 18.86 -6.81
N PHE A 86 -14.27 19.75 -6.43
CA PHE A 86 -14.56 21.12 -5.98
C PHE A 86 -14.22 22.24 -6.98
N SER A 87 -13.99 21.94 -8.27
CA SER A 87 -13.69 22.98 -9.28
C SER A 87 -14.67 23.06 -10.45
#